data_AF-A0A517XT36-F1
#
_entry.id   AF-A0A517XT36-F1
#
_cell.length_a   1.000
_cell.length_b   1.000
_cell.length_c   1.000
_cell.angle_alpha   90.00
_cell.angle_beta   90.00
_cell.angle_gamma   90.00
#
_symmetry.space_group_name_H-M   'P 1'
#
loop_
_entity.id
_entity.type
_entity.pdbx_description
1 polymer ?
#
loop_
_entity_poly.entity_id
_entity_poly.type
_entity_poly.pdbx_seq_one_letter_code
_entity_poly.pdbx_strand_id
1 'polypeptide(L)'
;MSAVATTAAAPSEAGVIAGELVNSFGQMVQSYEKHYRLSRGEALQRAAESPADEGERALHGPPDQVSWFDLHALTSTDPDRATARWEEVKRAALDELRTGHRAAVAVETVNDDAWQRAQFLALRAELSAEWQPRNGVERQLIDGMAQAQHGFLTWLRTLTIRTSLESVTNDRRHQDEGKWGPPRQSDADAVEQAATMMDRFNRIFLRTLRALCDMRRHSGPVIVKKGGQMNVAQQQVNVVAEPKGCPTL
;
A
#
# COMPACT_ATOMS: atom_id res chain seq x y z
N MET A 1 -15.92 -2.59 44.16
CA MET A 1 -16.45 -1.85 43.00
C MET A 1 -15.41 -1.96 41.89
N SER A 2 -15.52 -2.97 41.02
CA SER A 2 -14.59 -3.15 39.90
C SER A 2 -15.14 -2.41 38.69
N ALA A 3 -14.43 -1.35 38.28
CA ALA A 3 -14.69 -0.66 37.04
C ALA A 3 -14.32 -1.57 35.87
N VAL A 4 -15.33 -2.06 35.17
CA VAL A 4 -15.15 -2.68 33.85
C VAL A 4 -14.73 -1.55 32.91
N ALA A 5 -13.47 -1.59 32.48
CA ALA A 5 -13.00 -0.74 31.41
C ALA A 5 -13.77 -1.14 30.14
N THR A 6 -14.76 -0.33 29.77
CA THR A 6 -15.45 -0.44 28.49
C THR A 6 -14.45 -0.13 27.39
N THR A 7 -13.83 -1.15 26.81
CA THR A 7 -13.09 -1.05 25.57
C THR A 7 -14.05 -0.47 24.52
N ALA A 8 -13.76 0.73 24.01
CA ALA A 8 -14.53 1.32 22.93
C ALA A 8 -14.56 0.33 21.75
N ALA A 9 -15.77 -0.09 21.37
CA ALA A 9 -15.96 -0.96 20.22
C ALA A 9 -15.34 -0.29 19.00
N ALA A 10 -14.48 -1.01 18.28
CA ALA A 10 -13.95 -0.54 17.01
C ALA A 10 -15.15 -0.13 16.12
N PRO A 11 -15.07 1.02 15.43
CA PRO A 11 -16.17 1.47 14.58
C PRO A 11 -16.45 0.38 13.54
N SER A 12 -17.73 0.06 13.36
CA SER A 12 -18.12 -0.86 12.30
C SER A 12 -17.69 -0.28 10.95
N GLU A 13 -17.34 -1.16 10.00
CA GLU A 13 -16.94 -0.73 8.65
C GLU A 13 -18.00 0.17 8.02
N ALA A 14 -19.28 -0.16 8.22
CA ALA A 14 -20.41 0.68 7.80
C ALA A 14 -20.35 2.11 8.38
N GLY A 15 -19.94 2.26 9.64
CA GLY A 15 -19.77 3.56 10.28
C GLY A 15 -18.59 4.37 9.69
N VAL A 16 -17.49 3.70 9.35
CA VAL A 16 -16.34 4.33 8.68
C VAL A 16 -16.73 4.82 7.29
N ILE A 17 -17.41 3.97 6.51
CA ILE A 17 -17.91 4.33 5.17
C ILE A 17 -18.87 5.52 5.26
N ALA A 18 -19.84 5.47 6.16
CA ALA A 18 -20.76 6.59 6.35
C ALA A 18 -20.03 7.90 6.67
N GLY A 19 -18.97 7.84 7.49
CA GLY A 19 -18.12 8.99 7.78
C GLY A 19 -17.40 9.54 6.55
N GLU A 20 -16.79 8.67 5.73
CA GLU A 20 -16.11 9.08 4.49
C GLU A 20 -17.08 9.66 3.45
N LEU A 21 -18.27 9.09 3.32
CA LEU A 21 -19.33 9.62 2.44
C LEU A 21 -19.76 11.04 2.85
N VAL A 22 -19.96 11.27 4.16
CA VAL A 22 -20.29 12.60 4.69
C VAL A 22 -19.14 13.59 4.47
N ASN A 23 -17.90 13.16 4.70
CA ASN A 23 -16.72 13.99 4.48
C ASN A 23 -16.58 14.39 3.00
N SER A 24 -16.75 13.42 2.09
CA SER A 24 -16.69 13.66 0.65
C SER A 24 -17.77 14.65 0.19
N PHE A 25 -19.00 14.50 0.68
CA PHE A 25 -20.08 15.44 0.40
C PHE A 25 -19.75 16.85 0.93
N GLY A 26 -19.21 16.96 2.15
CA GLY A 26 -18.77 18.22 2.73
C GLY A 26 -17.69 18.93 1.90
N GLN A 27 -16.69 18.17 1.41
CA GLN A 27 -15.65 18.71 0.52
C GLN A 27 -16.22 19.23 -0.81
N MET A 28 -17.22 18.54 -1.34
CA MET A 28 -17.89 18.98 -2.56
C MET A 28 -18.64 20.30 -2.37
N VAL A 29 -19.43 20.43 -1.30
CA VAL A 29 -20.13 21.68 -0.99
C VAL A 29 -19.14 22.84 -0.84
N GLN A 30 -18.02 22.61 -0.14
CA GLN A 30 -16.95 23.61 -0.02
C GLN A 30 -16.32 23.99 -1.36
N SER A 31 -16.16 23.02 -2.27
CA SER A 31 -15.68 23.28 -3.62
C SER A 31 -16.63 24.17 -4.41
N TYR A 32 -17.95 23.93 -4.31
CA TYR A 32 -18.98 24.77 -4.93
C TYR A 32 -19.00 26.20 -4.36
N GLU A 33 -18.94 26.35 -3.04
CA GLU A 33 -18.86 27.67 -2.40
C GLU A 33 -17.61 28.44 -2.86
N LYS A 34 -16.46 27.78 -2.89
CA LYS A 34 -15.17 28.43 -3.16
C LYS A 34 -14.93 28.72 -4.64
N HIS A 35 -15.19 27.76 -5.52
CA HIS A 35 -14.83 27.84 -6.94
C HIS A 35 -15.96 28.38 -7.81
N TYR A 36 -17.22 28.17 -7.42
CA TYR A 36 -18.40 28.61 -8.17
C TYR A 36 -19.13 29.78 -7.50
N ARG A 37 -18.67 30.23 -6.33
CA ARG A 37 -19.22 31.37 -5.57
C ARG A 37 -20.72 31.24 -5.29
N LEU A 38 -21.20 30.01 -5.15
CA LEU A 38 -22.58 29.72 -4.78
C LEU A 38 -22.80 30.00 -3.30
N SER A 39 -24.01 30.44 -2.92
CA SER A 39 -24.39 30.45 -1.51
C SER A 39 -24.45 29.02 -0.97
N ARG A 40 -24.35 28.85 0.36
CA ARG A 40 -24.39 27.51 0.98
C ARG A 40 -25.63 26.70 0.60
N GLY A 41 -26.80 27.35 0.50
CA GLY A 41 -28.04 26.70 0.09
C GLY A 41 -27.99 26.22 -1.36
N GLU A 42 -27.47 27.04 -2.27
CA GLU A 42 -27.30 26.69 -3.68
C GLU A 42 -26.22 25.62 -3.88
N ALA A 43 -25.12 25.68 -3.11
CA ALA A 43 -24.06 24.68 -3.13
C ALA A 43 -24.56 23.30 -2.64
N LEU A 44 -25.41 23.29 -1.59
CA LEU A 44 -26.07 22.07 -1.12
C LEU A 44 -27.02 21.49 -2.17
N GLN A 45 -27.85 22.34 -2.77
CA GLN A 45 -28.76 21.92 -3.84
C GLN A 45 -27.97 21.37 -5.03
N ARG A 46 -26.92 22.06 -5.45
CA ARG A 46 -26.06 21.66 -6.57
C ARG A 46 -25.28 20.39 -6.30
N ALA A 47 -24.82 20.17 -5.06
CA ALA A 47 -24.17 18.92 -4.65
C ALA A 47 -25.15 17.75 -4.54
N ALA A 48 -26.44 18.02 -4.29
CA ALA A 48 -27.50 17.01 -4.29
C ALA A 48 -28.00 16.65 -5.71
N GLU A 49 -27.84 17.56 -6.67
CA GLU A 49 -28.11 17.30 -8.09
C GLU A 49 -27.02 16.38 -8.67
N SER A 50 -27.31 15.08 -8.79
CA SER A 50 -26.46 14.18 -9.58
C SER A 50 -26.66 14.44 -11.07
N PRO A 51 -25.60 14.69 -11.86
CA PRO A 51 -25.66 14.67 -13.31
C PRO A 51 -26.17 13.32 -13.82
N ALA A 52 -27.04 13.33 -14.82
CA ALA A 52 -27.69 12.13 -15.33
C ALA A 52 -26.71 11.02 -15.80
N ASP A 53 -25.51 11.41 -16.27
CA ASP A 53 -24.49 10.48 -16.78
C ASP A 53 -23.50 9.97 -15.72
N GLU A 54 -23.47 10.55 -14.51
CA GLU A 54 -22.47 10.15 -13.50
C GLU A 54 -22.82 8.82 -12.81
N GLY A 55 -24.11 8.50 -12.70
CA GLY A 55 -24.56 7.21 -12.14
C GLY A 55 -24.08 6.00 -12.94
N GLU A 56 -24.15 6.05 -14.27
CA GLU A 56 -23.69 4.94 -15.13
C GLU A 56 -22.19 4.73 -15.05
N ARG A 57 -21.39 5.81 -15.03
CA ARG A 57 -19.93 5.72 -14.86
C ARG A 57 -19.58 5.15 -13.49
N ALA A 58 -20.22 5.61 -12.42
CA ALA A 58 -20.01 5.09 -11.07
C ALA A 58 -20.27 3.57 -10.97
N LEU A 59 -21.26 3.08 -11.71
CA LEU A 59 -21.67 1.68 -11.72
C LEU A 59 -20.80 0.78 -12.61
N HIS A 60 -20.41 1.27 -13.79
CA HIS A 60 -19.80 0.44 -14.83
C HIS A 60 -18.34 0.79 -15.14
N GLY A 61 -17.82 1.88 -14.58
CA GLY A 61 -16.44 2.30 -14.74
C GLY A 61 -15.44 1.36 -14.07
N PRO A 62 -14.13 1.57 -14.31
CA PRO A 62 -13.09 0.83 -13.60
C PRO A 62 -13.17 1.02 -12.07
N PRO A 63 -13.06 -0.05 -11.26
CA PRO A 63 -13.18 0.06 -9.80
C PRO A 63 -12.15 0.99 -9.13
N ASP A 64 -10.97 1.15 -9.72
CA ASP A 64 -9.91 2.05 -9.26
C ASP A 64 -10.19 3.54 -9.54
N GLN A 65 -11.20 3.83 -10.36
CA GLN A 65 -11.64 5.18 -10.69
C GLN A 65 -12.90 5.60 -9.92
N VAL A 66 -13.47 4.70 -9.10
CA VAL A 66 -14.63 5.01 -8.27
C VAL A 66 -14.20 5.89 -7.10
N SER A 67 -14.76 7.09 -7.04
CA SER A 67 -14.54 8.04 -5.94
C SER A 67 -15.56 7.87 -4.81
N TRP A 68 -15.29 8.50 -3.68
CA TRP A 68 -16.27 8.59 -2.59
C TRP A 68 -17.52 9.36 -2.98
N PHE A 69 -17.42 10.30 -3.94
CA PHE A 69 -18.57 11.01 -4.45
C PHE A 69 -19.49 10.09 -5.27
N ASP A 70 -18.91 9.24 -6.12
CA ASP A 70 -19.65 8.24 -6.89
C ASP A 70 -20.46 7.32 -5.96
N LEU A 71 -19.84 6.83 -4.89
CA LEU A 71 -20.50 6.00 -3.89
C LEU A 71 -21.59 6.77 -3.11
N HIS A 72 -21.39 8.06 -2.82
CA HIS A 72 -22.40 8.90 -2.18
C HIS A 72 -23.63 9.11 -3.08
N ALA A 73 -23.41 9.42 -4.35
CA ALA A 73 -24.46 9.56 -5.34
C ALA A 73 -25.26 8.26 -5.51
N LEU A 74 -24.57 7.11 -5.56
CA LEU A 74 -25.21 5.80 -5.58
C LEU A 74 -26.00 5.53 -4.30
N THR A 75 -25.45 5.85 -3.12
CA THR A 75 -26.16 5.62 -1.85
C THR A 75 -27.46 6.42 -1.76
N SER A 76 -27.50 7.60 -2.37
CA SER A 76 -28.69 8.46 -2.40
C SER A 76 -29.82 7.92 -3.27
N THR A 77 -29.50 7.04 -4.23
CA THR A 77 -30.46 6.46 -5.18
C THR A 77 -30.75 4.99 -4.89
N ASP A 78 -29.73 4.20 -4.61
CA ASP A 78 -29.78 2.76 -4.33
C ASP A 78 -28.63 2.36 -3.36
N PRO A 79 -28.91 2.32 -2.05
CA PRO A 79 -27.93 1.96 -1.01
C PRO A 79 -27.35 0.54 -1.15
N ASP A 80 -28.15 -0.41 -1.64
CA ASP A 80 -27.72 -1.79 -1.81
C ASP A 80 -26.71 -1.91 -2.97
N ARG A 81 -26.97 -1.17 -4.07
CA ARG A 81 -26.01 -1.09 -5.18
C ARG A 81 -24.73 -0.36 -4.80
N ALA A 82 -24.80 0.70 -3.99
CA ALA A 82 -23.60 1.36 -3.47
C ALA A 82 -22.74 0.40 -2.62
N THR A 83 -23.39 -0.40 -1.77
CA THR A 83 -22.73 -1.44 -0.97
C THR A 83 -22.09 -2.51 -1.84
N ALA A 84 -22.83 -3.04 -2.82
CA ALA A 84 -22.31 -4.03 -3.76
C ALA A 84 -21.12 -3.49 -4.56
N ARG A 85 -21.18 -2.22 -4.97
CA ARG A 85 -20.09 -1.53 -5.67
C ARG A 85 -18.87 -1.36 -4.79
N TRP A 86 -19.04 -1.01 -3.52
CA TRP A 86 -17.93 -0.95 -2.56
C TRP A 86 -17.24 -2.31 -2.38
N GLU A 87 -18.01 -3.40 -2.26
CA GLU A 87 -17.45 -4.75 -2.19
C GLU A 87 -16.65 -5.13 -3.44
N GLU A 88 -17.06 -4.65 -4.61
CA GLU A 88 -16.32 -4.82 -5.85
C GLU A 88 -14.99 -4.06 -5.83
N VAL A 89 -14.99 -2.79 -5.41
CA VAL A 89 -13.78 -1.97 -5.25
C VAL A 89 -12.80 -2.64 -4.29
N LYS A 90 -13.28 -3.17 -3.16
CA LYS A 90 -12.43 -3.93 -2.21
C LYS A 90 -11.83 -5.18 -2.84
N ARG A 91 -12.61 -5.94 -3.62
CA ARG A 91 -12.12 -7.13 -4.32
C ARG A 91 -11.04 -6.77 -5.35
N ALA A 92 -11.27 -5.72 -6.14
CA ALA A 92 -10.31 -5.23 -7.13
C ALA A 92 -9.01 -4.77 -6.45
N ALA A 93 -9.10 -3.99 -5.37
CA ALA A 93 -7.95 -3.56 -4.59
C ALA A 93 -7.17 -4.74 -3.97
N LEU A 94 -7.88 -5.79 -3.52
CA LEU A 94 -7.25 -7.01 -3.01
C LEU A 94 -6.56 -7.80 -4.12
N ASP A 95 -7.15 -7.85 -5.32
CA ASP A 95 -6.55 -8.52 -6.47
C ASP A 95 -5.30 -7.77 -6.97
N GLU A 96 -5.37 -6.44 -7.07
CA GLU A 96 -4.24 -5.56 -7.37
C GLU A 96 -3.07 -5.80 -6.38
N LEU A 97 -3.38 -5.91 -5.09
CA LEU A 97 -2.40 -6.25 -4.06
C LEU A 97 -1.81 -7.66 -4.24
N ARG A 98 -2.63 -8.67 -4.55
CA ARG A 98 -2.19 -10.06 -4.72
C ARG A 98 -1.35 -10.27 -5.97
N THR A 99 -1.72 -9.62 -7.06
CA THR A 99 -1.01 -9.66 -8.34
C THR A 99 0.27 -8.81 -8.33
N GLY A 100 0.41 -7.90 -7.36
CA GLY A 100 1.60 -7.07 -7.16
C GLY A 100 1.61 -5.79 -8.00
N HIS A 101 0.52 -5.50 -8.72
CA HIS A 101 0.42 -4.29 -9.55
C HIS A 101 0.54 -3.02 -8.70
N ARG A 102 -0.04 -3.01 -7.49
CA ARG A 102 0.11 -1.89 -6.55
C ARG A 102 1.58 -1.61 -6.21
N ALA A 103 2.37 -2.67 -6.01
CA ALA A 103 3.79 -2.55 -5.69
C ALA A 103 4.61 -2.12 -6.91
N ALA A 104 4.18 -2.49 -8.11
CA ALA A 104 4.81 -2.10 -9.37
C ALA A 104 4.68 -0.59 -9.65
N VAL A 105 3.50 -0.01 -9.38
CA VAL A 105 3.27 1.44 -9.54
C VAL A 105 4.28 2.27 -8.73
N ALA A 106 4.69 1.80 -7.55
CA ALA A 106 5.64 2.53 -6.71
C ALA A 106 7.07 2.59 -7.26
N VAL A 107 7.43 1.75 -8.23
CA VAL A 107 8.76 1.76 -8.87
C VAL A 107 8.76 2.38 -10.26
N GLU A 108 7.58 2.73 -10.77
CA GLU A 108 7.45 3.40 -12.05
C GLU A 108 8.03 4.81 -11.98
N THR A 109 8.81 5.15 -13.00
CA THR A 109 9.34 6.50 -13.18
C THR A 109 8.45 7.27 -14.15
N VAL A 110 8.58 8.61 -14.17
CA VAL A 110 7.74 9.54 -14.97
C VAL A 110 7.68 9.20 -16.48
N ASN A 111 8.56 8.33 -16.97
CA ASN A 111 8.59 7.90 -18.38
C ASN A 111 7.79 6.61 -18.66
N ASP A 112 6.87 6.21 -17.78
CA ASP A 112 5.77 5.23 -18.02
C ASP A 112 6.15 4.01 -18.88
N ASP A 113 7.26 3.34 -18.56
CA ASP A 113 7.68 2.21 -19.35
C ASP A 113 6.94 0.94 -18.87
N ALA A 114 5.94 0.50 -19.64
CA ALA A 114 5.27 -0.79 -19.44
C ALA A 114 6.28 -1.94 -19.31
N TRP A 115 7.47 -1.80 -19.92
CA TRP A 115 8.57 -2.73 -19.76
C TRP A 115 9.20 -2.71 -18.36
N GLN A 116 9.31 -1.56 -17.69
CA GLN A 116 9.76 -1.49 -16.28
C GLN A 116 8.78 -2.20 -15.35
N ARG A 117 7.48 -1.99 -15.55
CA ARG A 117 6.42 -2.72 -14.85
C ARG A 117 6.54 -4.23 -15.10
N ALA A 118 6.72 -4.64 -16.35
CA ALA A 118 6.90 -6.05 -16.70
C ALA A 118 8.14 -6.68 -16.04
N GLN A 119 9.28 -5.98 -16.02
CA GLN A 119 10.49 -6.43 -15.34
C GLN A 119 10.29 -6.59 -13.83
N PHE A 120 9.60 -5.64 -13.19
CA PHE A 120 9.26 -5.75 -11.78
C PHE A 120 8.37 -6.97 -11.50
N LEU A 121 7.30 -7.14 -12.29
CA LEU A 121 6.37 -8.27 -12.12
C LEU A 121 7.05 -9.62 -12.38
N ALA A 122 7.96 -9.69 -13.35
CA ALA A 122 8.76 -10.89 -13.61
C ALA A 122 9.67 -11.24 -12.42
N LEU A 123 10.43 -10.27 -11.90
CA LEU A 123 11.26 -10.47 -10.71
C LEU A 123 10.44 -10.93 -9.50
N ARG A 124 9.30 -10.28 -9.26
CA ARG A 124 8.37 -10.65 -8.19
C ARG A 124 7.84 -12.07 -8.36
N ALA A 125 7.50 -12.46 -9.59
CA ALA A 125 6.99 -13.79 -9.90
C ALA A 125 8.05 -14.86 -9.60
N GLU A 126 9.31 -14.65 -10.01
CA GLU A 126 10.43 -15.54 -9.70
C GLU A 126 10.64 -15.69 -8.18
N LEU A 127 10.72 -14.57 -7.44
CA LEU A 127 10.84 -14.59 -5.98
C LEU A 127 9.66 -15.32 -5.32
N SER A 128 8.45 -15.14 -5.84
CA SER A 128 7.24 -15.79 -5.32
C SER A 128 7.20 -17.28 -5.62
N ALA A 129 7.66 -17.69 -6.80
CA ALA A 129 7.67 -19.09 -7.23
C ALA A 129 8.66 -19.91 -6.39
N GLU A 130 9.85 -19.37 -6.14
CA GLU A 130 10.86 -20.02 -5.32
C GLU A 130 10.48 -19.99 -3.83
N TRP A 131 10.01 -18.85 -3.32
CA TRP A 131 9.70 -18.72 -1.92
C TRP A 131 8.42 -19.47 -1.53
N GLN A 132 7.37 -19.38 -2.34
CA GLN A 132 6.00 -19.86 -2.04
C GLN A 132 5.41 -19.17 -0.79
N PRO A 133 4.96 -17.91 -0.88
CA PRO A 133 4.47 -17.17 0.27
C PRO A 133 3.17 -17.77 0.84
N ARG A 134 3.17 -18.05 2.14
CA ARG A 134 2.06 -18.74 2.83
C ARG A 134 0.89 -17.81 3.18
N ASN A 135 1.14 -16.52 3.29
CA ASN A 135 0.17 -15.53 3.74
C ASN A 135 0.42 -14.14 3.10
N GLY A 136 -0.43 -13.17 3.42
CA GLY A 136 -0.33 -11.80 2.90
C GLY A 136 0.93 -11.07 3.33
N VAL A 137 1.44 -11.32 4.54
CA VAL A 137 2.66 -10.68 5.06
C VAL A 137 3.88 -11.15 4.30
N GLU A 138 4.01 -12.47 4.06
CA GLU A 138 5.10 -13.00 3.23
C GLU A 138 5.05 -12.44 1.80
N ARG A 139 3.86 -12.27 1.22
CA ARG A 139 3.71 -11.61 -0.09
C ARG A 139 4.19 -10.16 -0.09
N GLN A 140 3.80 -9.37 0.91
CA GLN A 140 4.24 -7.97 1.04
C GLN A 140 5.76 -7.84 1.24
N LEU A 141 6.38 -8.78 1.96
CA LEU A 141 7.83 -8.81 2.11
C LEU A 141 8.52 -9.17 0.79
N ILE A 142 7.94 -10.07 -0.02
CA ILE A 142 8.42 -10.33 -1.39
C ILE A 142 8.30 -9.07 -2.25
N ASP A 143 7.18 -8.36 -2.19
CA ASP A 143 7.00 -7.08 -2.89
C ASP A 143 8.11 -6.09 -2.50
N GLY A 144 8.38 -5.95 -1.19
CA GLY A 144 9.44 -5.10 -0.68
C GLY A 144 10.84 -5.52 -1.13
N MET A 145 11.10 -6.83 -1.26
CA MET A 145 12.36 -7.33 -1.84
C MET A 145 12.47 -6.98 -3.33
N ALA A 146 11.41 -7.19 -4.11
CA ALA A 146 11.39 -6.85 -5.53
C ALA A 146 11.61 -5.33 -5.74
N GLN A 147 10.96 -4.48 -4.93
CA GLN A 147 11.13 -3.02 -4.97
C GLN A 147 12.57 -2.61 -4.62
N ALA A 148 13.15 -3.24 -3.58
CA ALA A 148 14.52 -2.96 -3.17
C ALA A 148 15.53 -3.36 -4.25
N GLN A 149 15.35 -4.53 -4.87
CA GLN A 149 16.21 -5.01 -5.96
C GLN A 149 16.08 -4.11 -7.20
N HIS A 150 14.87 -3.67 -7.55
CA HIS A 150 14.66 -2.72 -8.64
C HIS A 150 15.38 -1.38 -8.35
N GLY A 151 15.21 -0.83 -7.15
CA GLY A 151 15.91 0.38 -6.71
C GLY A 151 17.44 0.23 -6.77
N PHE A 152 17.96 -0.91 -6.32
CA PHE A 152 19.39 -1.24 -6.42
C PHE A 152 19.88 -1.21 -7.87
N LEU A 153 19.19 -1.88 -8.81
CA LEU A 153 19.59 -1.93 -10.22
C LEU A 153 19.54 -0.54 -10.88
N THR A 154 18.53 0.27 -10.54
CA THR A 154 18.40 1.64 -11.05
C THR A 154 19.55 2.54 -10.57
N TRP A 155 19.90 2.46 -9.29
CA TRP A 155 21.02 3.24 -8.75
C TRP A 155 22.38 2.69 -9.17
N LEU A 156 22.51 1.38 -9.36
CA LEU A 156 23.71 0.77 -9.95
C LEU A 156 23.92 1.28 -11.38
N ARG A 157 22.89 1.27 -12.22
CA ARG A 157 22.94 1.85 -13.57
C ARG A 157 23.33 3.33 -13.52
N THR A 158 22.73 4.10 -12.61
CA THR A 158 23.02 5.53 -12.44
C THR A 158 24.48 5.76 -12.02
N LEU A 159 24.99 4.96 -11.07
CA LEU A 159 26.38 4.99 -10.65
C LEU A 159 27.31 4.66 -11.82
N THR A 160 27.06 3.57 -12.56
CA THR A 160 27.83 3.20 -13.75
C THR A 160 27.86 4.32 -14.77
N ILE A 161 26.72 4.95 -15.06
CA ILE A 161 26.67 6.08 -16.00
C ILE A 161 27.53 7.24 -15.47
N ARG A 162 27.39 7.63 -14.21
CA ARG A 162 28.13 8.75 -13.61
C ARG A 162 29.63 8.50 -13.49
N THR A 163 30.07 7.25 -13.36
CA THR A 163 31.50 6.91 -13.27
C THR A 163 32.13 6.63 -14.62
N SER A 164 31.37 6.16 -15.62
CA SER A 164 31.86 5.83 -16.97
C SER A 164 31.79 6.98 -17.96
N LEU A 165 30.77 7.82 -17.85
CA LEU A 165 30.79 9.13 -18.46
C LEU A 165 31.75 9.95 -17.59
N GLU A 166 33.02 10.01 -17.98
CA GLU A 166 33.91 11.10 -17.56
C GLU A 166 33.08 12.39 -17.54
N SER A 167 33.29 13.23 -16.54
CA SER A 167 32.68 14.55 -16.37
C SER A 167 33.03 15.47 -17.54
N VAL A 168 32.52 15.13 -18.71
CA VAL A 168 32.61 15.88 -19.94
C VAL A 168 31.55 16.95 -19.78
N THR A 169 32.02 18.17 -19.52
CA THR A 169 31.36 19.43 -19.91
C THR A 169 30.11 19.85 -19.13
N ASN A 170 30.29 20.44 -17.95
CA ASN A 170 29.39 21.53 -17.53
C ASN A 170 30.09 22.69 -16.84
N ASP A 171 31.20 22.46 -16.12
CA ASP A 171 31.94 23.54 -15.47
C ASP A 171 32.53 24.54 -16.46
N ARG A 172 33.09 24.08 -17.59
CA ARG A 172 33.59 24.97 -18.65
C ARG A 172 32.51 25.91 -19.18
N ARG A 173 31.30 25.39 -19.42
CA ARG A 173 30.20 26.15 -20.01
C ARG A 173 29.64 27.19 -19.03
N HIS A 174 29.62 26.88 -17.73
CA HIS A 174 29.23 27.86 -16.70
C HIS A 174 30.31 28.93 -16.45
N GLN A 175 31.59 28.56 -16.50
CA GLN A 175 32.71 29.51 -16.44
C GLN A 175 32.71 30.46 -17.66
N ASP A 176 32.39 29.95 -18.85
CA ASP A 176 32.40 30.73 -20.09
C ASP A 176 31.14 31.61 -20.27
N GLU A 177 29.97 31.18 -19.78
CA GLU A 177 28.69 31.88 -20.03
C GLU A 177 28.28 32.89 -18.93
N GLY A 178 28.95 32.91 -17.75
CA GLY A 178 28.76 33.93 -16.71
C GLY A 178 27.35 34.04 -16.11
N LYS A 179 26.44 33.12 -16.44
CA LYS A 179 25.05 33.12 -15.97
C LYS A 179 24.97 32.43 -14.61
N TRP A 180 24.32 33.10 -13.66
CA TRP A 180 23.94 32.48 -12.39
C TRP A 180 23.06 31.25 -12.66
N GLY A 181 23.48 30.11 -12.10
CA GLY A 181 22.68 28.90 -12.04
C GLY A 181 22.40 28.53 -10.58
N PRO A 182 21.30 27.81 -10.30
CA PRO A 182 21.05 27.27 -8.96
C PRO A 182 22.22 26.36 -8.52
N PRO A 183 22.50 26.24 -7.22
CA PRO A 183 23.58 25.39 -6.71
C PRO A 183 23.41 23.96 -7.24
N ARG A 184 24.41 23.48 -7.99
CA ARG A 184 24.43 22.09 -8.46
C ARG A 184 25.32 21.27 -7.54
N GLN A 185 24.88 20.06 -7.24
CA GLN A 185 25.70 19.04 -6.60
C GLN A 185 26.93 18.79 -7.48
N SER A 186 28.13 18.68 -6.88
CA SER A 186 29.33 18.35 -7.66
C SER A 186 29.22 16.95 -8.25
N ASP A 187 29.95 16.68 -9.34
CA ASP A 187 29.95 15.34 -9.95
C ASP A 187 30.44 14.27 -8.96
N ALA A 188 31.41 14.61 -8.11
CA ALA A 188 31.89 13.75 -7.04
C ALA A 188 30.78 13.44 -6.02
N ASP A 189 30.05 14.46 -5.56
CA ASP A 189 28.91 14.26 -4.65
C ASP A 189 27.79 13.46 -5.31
N ALA A 190 27.57 13.60 -6.61
CA ALA A 190 26.56 12.87 -7.36
C ALA A 190 26.94 11.38 -7.49
N VAL A 191 28.21 11.06 -7.72
CA VAL A 191 28.71 9.67 -7.69
C VAL A 191 28.52 9.07 -6.30
N GLU A 192 28.92 9.79 -5.25
CA GLU A 192 28.81 9.32 -3.86
C GLU A 192 27.35 9.09 -3.45
N GLN A 193 26.44 9.99 -3.84
CA GLN A 193 25.01 9.83 -3.62
C GLN A 193 24.47 8.58 -4.32
N ALA A 194 24.88 8.31 -5.56
CA ALA A 194 24.43 7.12 -6.29
C ALA A 194 24.92 5.83 -5.62
N ALA A 195 26.19 5.79 -5.18
CA ALA A 195 26.75 4.67 -4.44
C ALA A 195 26.02 4.45 -3.10
N THR A 196 25.74 5.54 -2.36
CA THR A 196 24.99 5.50 -1.10
C THR A 196 23.58 4.96 -1.29
N MET A 197 22.87 5.39 -2.34
CA MET A 197 21.52 4.92 -2.63
C MET A 197 21.51 3.44 -3.04
N MET A 198 22.46 3.02 -3.87
CA MET A 198 22.66 1.61 -4.21
C MET A 198 22.83 0.75 -2.95
N ASP A 199 23.75 1.11 -2.05
CA ASP A 199 23.98 0.37 -0.81
C ASP A 199 22.75 0.39 0.11
N ARG A 200 22.04 1.52 0.22
CA ARG A 200 20.78 1.63 0.98
C ARG A 200 19.74 0.61 0.50
N PHE A 201 19.55 0.48 -0.82
CA PHE A 201 18.59 -0.48 -1.37
C PHE A 201 19.02 -1.93 -1.15
N ASN A 202 20.32 -2.24 -1.30
CA ASN A 202 20.85 -3.56 -0.95
C ASN A 202 20.59 -3.91 0.54
N ARG A 203 20.81 -2.96 1.45
CA ARG A 203 20.50 -3.15 2.87
C ARG A 203 19.00 -3.33 3.15
N ILE A 204 18.12 -2.68 2.39
CA ILE A 204 16.67 -2.92 2.50
C ILE A 204 16.38 -4.35 2.07
N PHE A 205 16.89 -4.79 0.90
CA PHE A 205 16.71 -6.15 0.40
C PHE A 205 17.11 -7.21 1.43
N LEU A 206 18.34 -7.11 1.97
CA LEU A 206 18.87 -8.07 2.93
C LEU A 206 18.08 -8.08 4.25
N ARG A 207 17.62 -6.92 4.74
CA ARG A 207 16.78 -6.85 5.94
C ARG A 207 15.41 -7.49 5.71
N THR A 208 14.81 -7.29 4.55
CA THR A 208 13.52 -7.90 4.20
C THR A 208 13.64 -9.42 4.05
N LEU A 209 14.70 -9.91 3.39
CA LEU A 209 15.01 -11.34 3.31
C LEU A 209 15.20 -11.95 4.70
N ARG A 210 15.92 -11.26 5.60
CA ARG A 210 16.09 -11.71 6.97
C ARG A 210 14.75 -11.80 7.70
N ALA A 211 13.88 -10.80 7.57
CA ALA A 211 12.55 -10.82 8.16
C ALA A 211 11.72 -12.03 7.67
N LEU A 212 11.77 -12.33 6.38
CA LEU A 212 11.14 -13.53 5.79
C LEU A 212 11.66 -14.83 6.39
N CYS A 213 12.99 -14.98 6.48
CA CYS A 213 13.64 -16.12 7.10
C CYS A 213 13.23 -16.27 8.58
N ASP A 214 13.24 -15.17 9.33
CA ASP A 214 12.89 -15.16 10.75
C ASP A 214 11.42 -15.57 10.95
N MET A 215 10.50 -15.10 10.10
CA MET A 215 9.10 -15.53 10.14
C MET A 215 8.96 -17.04 9.94
N ARG A 216 9.70 -17.65 9.00
CA ARG A 216 9.66 -19.10 8.79
C ARG A 216 10.22 -19.89 9.97
N ARG A 217 11.29 -19.39 10.59
CA ARG A 217 11.91 -20.04 11.75
C ARG A 217 11.00 -20.04 12.98
N HIS A 218 10.29 -18.94 13.23
CA HIS A 218 9.48 -18.78 14.45
C HIS A 218 8.02 -19.20 14.28
N SER A 219 7.54 -19.42 13.05
CA SER A 219 6.18 -19.89 12.77
C SER A 219 6.06 -21.42 12.72
N GLY A 220 6.88 -22.15 13.47
CA GLY A 220 6.80 -23.61 13.57
C GLY A 220 5.46 -24.09 14.17
N PRO A 221 4.95 -25.27 13.79
CA PRO A 221 3.64 -25.75 14.24
C PRO A 221 3.63 -25.95 15.76
N VAL A 222 2.65 -25.33 16.44
CA VAL A 222 2.29 -25.71 17.81
C VAL A 222 1.64 -27.09 17.75
N ILE A 223 2.45 -28.15 17.91
CA ILE A 223 1.95 -29.52 17.96
C ILE A 223 1.31 -29.74 19.34
N VAL A 224 0.00 -29.57 19.43
CA VAL A 224 -0.78 -30.02 20.59
C VAL A 224 -0.89 -31.54 20.52
N LYS A 225 0.03 -32.26 21.16
CA LYS A 225 -0.13 -33.70 21.39
C LYS A 225 -1.22 -33.88 22.47
N LYS A 226 -2.34 -34.47 22.05
CA LYS A 226 -3.50 -34.94 22.84
C LYS A 226 -3.38 -34.78 24.37
N GLY A 227 -4.22 -33.90 24.93
CA GLY A 227 -4.75 -33.98 26.30
C GLY A 227 -3.77 -33.72 27.44
N GLY A 228 -3.32 -32.47 27.63
CA GLY A 228 -2.79 -32.00 28.91
C GLY A 228 -1.49 -31.21 28.88
N GLN A 229 -0.76 -31.21 27.76
CA GLN A 229 0.51 -30.46 27.65
C GLN A 229 0.54 -29.57 26.42
N MET A 230 0.79 -28.27 26.66
CA MET A 230 1.05 -27.28 25.62
C MET A 230 2.54 -26.91 25.71
N ASN A 231 3.29 -27.23 24.65
CA ASN A 231 4.65 -26.72 24.49
C ASN A 231 4.58 -25.40 23.72
N VAL A 232 4.95 -24.29 24.37
CA VAL A 232 5.15 -23.00 23.71
C VAL A 232 6.65 -22.70 23.80
N ALA A 233 7.36 -22.89 22.68
CA ALA A 233 8.82 -22.78 22.62
C ALA A 233 9.54 -23.65 23.69
N GLN A 234 10.59 -23.13 24.36
CA GLN A 234 11.35 -23.84 25.41
C GLN A 234 10.59 -23.99 26.75
N GLN A 235 9.33 -23.54 26.84
CA GLN A 235 8.59 -23.52 28.10
C GLN A 235 7.43 -24.52 28.06
N GLN A 236 7.49 -25.51 28.96
CA GLN A 236 6.41 -26.46 29.21
C GLN A 236 5.39 -25.84 30.17
N VAL A 237 4.15 -25.70 29.72
CA VAL A 237 3.03 -25.31 30.58
C VAL A 237 2.08 -26.51 30.70
N ASN A 238 2.01 -27.07 31.91
CA ASN A 238 1.03 -28.11 32.24
C ASN A 238 -0.31 -27.45 32.52
N VAL A 239 -1.36 -27.81 31.78
CA VAL A 239 -2.71 -27.32 32.03
C VAL A 239 -3.46 -28.41 32.78
N VAL A 240 -3.80 -28.16 34.04
CA VAL A 240 -4.56 -29.11 34.87
C VAL A 240 -5.99 -29.19 34.30
N ALA A 241 -6.39 -30.38 33.84
CA ALA A 241 -7.77 -30.64 33.46
C ALA A 241 -8.60 -30.87 34.72
N GLU A 242 -9.64 -30.06 34.93
CA GLU A 242 -10.61 -30.27 36.02
C GLU A 242 -11.37 -31.61 35.83
N PRO A 243 -11.62 -32.37 36.91
CA PRO A 243 -12.36 -33.61 36.83
C PRO A 243 -13.84 -33.35 36.58
N LYS A 244 -14.39 -33.93 35.50
CA LYS A 244 -15.81 -33.94 35.20
C LYS A 244 -16.59 -34.65 36.32
N GLY A 245 -17.50 -33.91 36.96
CA GLY A 245 -18.45 -34.42 37.95
C GLY A 245 -19.36 -35.52 37.38
N CYS A 246 -19.62 -36.51 38.22
CA CYS A 246 -20.47 -37.68 38.00
C CYS A 246 -21.98 -37.28 37.98
N PRO A 247 -22.84 -37.89 37.14
CA PRO A 247 -24.28 -37.65 37.22
C PRO A 247 -24.92 -38.59 38.27
N THR A 248 -25.67 -38.02 39.21
CA THR A 248 -26.56 -38.75 40.12
C THR A 248 -27.81 -39.25 39.39
N LEU A 249 -28.18 -40.49 39.70
CA LEU A 249 -29.46 -41.15 39.38
C LEU A 249 -30.66 -40.46 40.05
#